data_AF-A0A9J6ACW9-F1
#
_entry.id   AF-A0A9J6ACW9-F1
#
_cell.length_a   1.000
_cell.length_b   1.000
_cell.length_c   1.000
_cell.angle_alpha   90.00
_cell.angle_beta   90.00
_cell.angle_gamma   90.00
#
_symmetry.space_group_name_H-M   'P 1'
#
loop_
_entity.id
_entity.type
_entity.pdbx_description
1 polymer ?
#
loop_
_entity_poly.entity_id
_entity_poly.type
_entity_poly.pdbx_seq_one_letter_code
_entity_poly.pdbx_strand_id
1 'polypeptide(L)'
;MPEHTADLMSCWIRRGGSKSQKKWWRIIPSCIWWTISKERNGRCFEDKIRSIHDVKWKCLETLFFWCKQNCIEEVEELVDFLGTL
;
A
#
# COMPACT_ATOMS: atom_id res chain seq x y z
N MET A 1 11.32 -12.11 -11.75
CA MET A 1 10.50 -12.16 -10.53
C MET A 1 11.37 -11.63 -9.40
N PRO A 2 10.94 -10.67 -8.56
CA PRO A 2 11.73 -10.33 -7.38
C PRO A 2 11.81 -11.54 -6.45
N GLU A 3 13.02 -11.88 -5.98
CA GLU A 3 13.28 -13.07 -5.15
C GLU A 3 13.07 -12.77 -3.66
N HIS A 4 13.36 -11.52 -3.26
CA HIS A 4 13.14 -11.03 -1.91
C HIS A 4 12.24 -9.79 -1.89
N THR A 5 11.65 -9.49 -0.72
CA THR A 5 10.85 -8.27 -0.51
C THR A 5 11.64 -7.01 -0.84
N ALA A 6 12.95 -7.01 -0.61
CA ALA A 6 13.84 -5.92 -0.98
C ALA A 6 13.91 -5.70 -2.51
N ASP A 7 13.89 -6.77 -3.30
CA ASP A 7 13.90 -6.70 -4.77
C ASP A 7 12.57 -6.19 -5.32
N LEU A 8 11.47 -6.55 -4.66
CA LEU A 8 10.15 -6.02 -4.98
C LEU A 8 10.11 -4.51 -4.73
N MET A 9 10.63 -4.06 -3.58
CA MET A 9 10.72 -2.64 -3.24
C MET A 9 11.64 -1.88 -4.21
N SER A 10 12.79 -2.44 -4.56
CA SER A 10 13.72 -1.80 -5.51
C SER A 10 13.09 -1.67 -6.91
N CYS A 11 12.36 -2.69 -7.38
CA CYS A 11 11.59 -2.63 -8.62
C CYS A 11 10.48 -1.57 -8.58
N TRP A 12 9.76 -1.48 -7.47
CA TRP A 12 8.67 -0.52 -7.26
C TRP A 12 9.16 0.93 -7.28
N ILE A 13 10.25 1.20 -6.56
CA ILE A 13 10.89 2.51 -6.53
C ILE A 13 11.45 2.86 -7.90
N ARG A 14 12.08 1.91 -8.61
CA ARG A 14 12.64 2.16 -9.94
C ARG A 14 11.56 2.48 -10.99
N ARG A 15 10.38 1.85 -10.92
CA ARG A 15 9.31 2.06 -11.91
C ARG A 15 8.48 3.32 -11.68
N GLY A 16 8.26 3.76 -10.44
CA GLY A 16 7.46 4.96 -10.16
C GLY A 16 8.20 6.11 -9.48
N GLY A 17 9.42 5.90 -8.98
CA GLY A 17 10.24 6.96 -8.38
C GLY A 17 10.85 7.95 -9.38
N SER A 18 10.78 7.67 -10.69
CA SER A 18 11.29 8.54 -11.75
C SER A 18 10.25 9.54 -12.29
N LYS A 19 8.94 9.31 -12.11
CA LYS A 19 7.90 10.25 -12.53
C LYS A 19 7.50 11.13 -11.34
N SER A 20 8.23 12.24 -11.19
CA SER A 20 7.96 13.36 -10.26
C SER A 20 7.43 13.00 -8.87
N GLN A 21 8.33 12.72 -7.93
CA GLN A 21 8.20 13.05 -6.49
C GLN A 21 6.90 12.70 -5.73
N LYS A 22 6.05 11.79 -6.20
CA LYS A 22 4.82 11.44 -5.48
C LYS A 22 5.16 10.66 -4.22
N LYS A 23 5.24 11.35 -3.07
CA LYS A 23 5.62 10.79 -1.75
C LYS A 23 4.78 9.56 -1.41
N TRP A 24 3.52 9.53 -1.86
CA TRP A 24 2.59 8.43 -1.62
C TRP A 24 3.00 7.15 -2.37
N TRP A 25 3.69 7.25 -3.51
CA TRP A 25 4.19 6.08 -4.25
C TRP A 25 5.15 5.23 -3.42
N ARG A 26 5.95 5.87 -2.56
CA ARG A 26 6.90 5.19 -1.67
C ARG A 26 6.19 4.51 -0.50
N ILE A 27 4.97 4.92 -0.17
CA ILE A 27 4.18 4.43 0.98
C ILE A 27 3.41 3.14 0.61
N ILE A 28 3.05 2.98 -0.66
CA ILE A 28 2.25 1.82 -1.13
C ILE A 28 2.84 0.46 -0.74
N PRO A 29 4.13 0.15 -0.98
CA PRO A 29 4.69 -1.16 -0.63
C PRO A 29 4.57 -1.48 0.85
N SER A 30 4.81 -0.48 1.72
CA SER A 30 4.69 -0.62 3.17
C SER A 30 3.24 -0.89 3.58
N CYS A 31 2.26 -0.24 2.95
CA CYS A 31 0.84 -0.46 3.23
C CYS A 31 0.37 -1.86 2.81
N ILE A 32 0.81 -2.32 1.63
CA ILE A 32 0.52 -3.67 1.13
C ILE A 32 1.13 -4.70 2.09
N TRP A 33 2.41 -4.55 2.41
CA TRP A 33 3.13 -5.47 3.31
C TRP A 33 2.45 -5.54 4.67
N TRP A 34 2.18 -4.39 5.29
CA TRP A 34 1.52 -4.31 6.58
C TRP A 34 0.14 -4.98 6.58
N THR A 35 -0.67 -4.71 5.56
CA THR A 35 -2.03 -5.28 5.45
C THR A 35 -1.99 -6.79 5.30
N ILE A 36 -1.08 -7.32 4.47
CA ILE A 36 -0.90 -8.77 4.28
C ILE A 36 -0.42 -9.42 5.57
N SER A 37 0.59 -8.87 6.23
CA SER A 37 1.09 -9.39 7.50
C SER A 37 0.00 -9.40 8.58
N LYS A 38 -0.79 -8.34 8.68
CA LYS A 38 -1.92 -8.25 9.62
C LYS A 38 -3.02 -9.27 9.31
N GLU A 39 -3.31 -9.50 8.03
CA GLU A 39 -4.27 -10.53 7.62
C GLU A 39 -3.77 -11.94 7.93
N ARG A 40 -2.51 -12.24 7.61
CA ARG A 40 -1.88 -13.54 7.93
C ARG A 40 -1.88 -13.79 9.43
N ASN A 41 -1.51 -12.80 10.24
CA ASN A 41 -1.55 -12.91 11.69
C ASN A 41 -2.99 -13.12 12.21
N GLY A 42 -3.96 -12.39 11.66
CA GLY A 42 -5.37 -12.58 12.02
C GLY A 42 -5.90 -13.99 11.72
N ARG A 43 -5.49 -14.59 10.60
CA ARG A 43 -5.85 -15.98 10.27
C ARG A 43 -5.17 -16.99 11.18
N CYS A 44 -3.88 -16.80 11.48
CA CYS A 44 -3.11 -17.76 12.29
C CYS A 44 -3.42 -17.69 13.79
N PHE A 45 -3.68 -16.50 14.33
CA PHE A 45 -3.77 -16.29 15.78
C PHE A 45 -5.15 -15.86 16.27
N GLU A 46 -6.03 -15.36 15.40
CA GLU A 46 -7.34 -14.82 15.78
C GLU A 46 -8.52 -15.54 15.09
N ASP A 47 -8.24 -16.56 14.26
CA ASP A 47 -9.21 -17.28 13.41
C ASP A 47 -10.11 -16.34 12.57
N LYS A 48 -9.59 -15.18 12.19
CA LYS A 48 -10.31 -14.19 11.39
C LYS A 48 -10.02 -14.40 9.92
N ILE A 49 -11.06 -14.69 9.15
CA ILE A 49 -10.99 -14.77 7.69
C ILE A 49 -11.73 -13.58 7.11
N ARG A 50 -11.00 -12.72 6.39
CA ARG A 50 -11.58 -11.60 5.65
C ARG A 50 -11.66 -11.91 4.16
N SER A 51 -12.67 -11.34 3.51
CA SER A 51 -12.78 -11.43 2.06
C SER A 51 -11.63 -10.67 1.39
N ILE A 52 -11.31 -11.01 0.14
CA ILE A 52 -10.30 -10.27 -0.62
C ILE A 52 -10.68 -8.79 -0.79
N HIS A 53 -11.97 -8.48 -0.87
CA HIS A 53 -12.48 -7.11 -0.94
C HIS A 53 -12.17 -6.34 0.35
N ASP A 54 -12.40 -6.94 1.52
CA ASP A 54 -12.08 -6.32 2.81
C ASP A 54 -10.58 -6.08 2.98
N VAL A 55 -9.75 -7.02 2.53
CA VAL A 55 -8.29 -6.89 2.60
C VAL A 55 -7.81 -5.75 1.70
N LYS A 56 -8.35 -5.64 0.47
CA LYS A 56 -8.08 -4.52 -0.43
C LYS A 56 -8.51 -3.20 0.19
N TRP A 57 -9.73 -3.14 0.73
CA TRP A 57 -10.26 -1.94 1.39
C TRP A 57 -9.37 -1.48 2.54
N LYS A 58 -8.96 -2.39 3.44
CA LYS A 58 -8.04 -2.08 4.53
C LYS A 58 -6.67 -1.59 4.06
N CYS A 59 -6.19 -2.09 2.93
CA CYS A 59 -4.94 -1.60 2.34
C CYS A 59 -5.08 -0.14 1.89
N LEU A 60 -6.23 0.20 1.28
CA LEU A 60 -6.53 1.57 0.85
C LEU A 60 -6.71 2.52 2.04
N GLU A 61 -7.45 2.10 3.08
CA GLU A 61 -7.58 2.87 4.33
C GLU A 61 -6.22 3.15 4.96
N THR A 62 -5.36 2.13 5.01
CA THR A 62 -3.99 2.26 5.54
C THR A 62 -3.16 3.24 4.70
N LEU A 63 -3.26 3.15 3.37
CA LEU A 63 -2.56 4.05 2.46
C LEU A 63 -3.02 5.50 2.65
N PHE A 64 -4.33 5.74 2.67
CA PHE A 64 -4.90 7.07 2.86
C PHE A 64 -4.49 7.68 4.21
N PHE A 65 -4.56 6.89 5.28
CA PHE A 65 -4.12 7.28 6.61
C PHE A 65 -2.66 7.77 6.60
N TRP A 66 -1.75 6.98 6.02
CA TRP A 66 -0.33 7.35 5.98
C TRP A 66 -0.04 8.52 5.03
N CYS A 67 -0.79 8.66 3.93
CA CYS A 67 -0.65 9.83 3.05
C CYS A 67 -1.05 11.12 3.78
N LYS A 68 -2.16 11.09 4.52
CA LYS A 68 -2.59 12.19 5.37
C LYS A 68 -1.57 12.51 6.47
N GLN A 69 -1.06 11.49 7.16
CA GLN A 69 -0.09 11.66 8.26
C GLN A 69 1.26 12.23 7.78
N ASN A 70 1.66 11.95 6.53
CA ASN A 70 2.89 12.48 5.94
C ASN A 70 2.68 13.87 5.29
N CYS A 71 1.54 14.53 5.52
CA CYS A 71 1.17 15.83 4.93
C CYS A 71 1.41 15.86 3.42
N ILE A 72 0.98 14.82 2.71
CA ILE A 72 1.07 14.78 1.25
C ILE A 72 -0.07 15.63 0.71
N GLU A 73 0.24 16.85 0.27
CA GLU A 73 -0.74 17.83 -0.24
C GLU A 73 -1.49 17.36 -1.50
N GLU A 74 -0.92 16.38 -2.22
CA GLU A 74 -1.49 15.76 -3.43
C GLU A 74 -2.58 14.69 -3.12
N VAL A 75 -3.38 14.86 -2.06
CA VAL A 75 -4.45 13.89 -1.73
C VAL A 75 -5.48 13.79 -2.86
N GLU A 76 -5.77 14.88 -3.56
CA GLU A 76 -6.64 14.86 -4.75
C GLU A 76 -6.08 13.94 -5.84
N GLU A 77 -4.79 14.02 -6.15
CA GLU A 77 -4.18 13.13 -7.16
C GLU A 77 -4.17 11.66 -6.72
N LEU A 78 -4.09 11.41 -5.41
CA LEU A 78 -4.24 10.07 -4.86
C LEU A 78 -5.68 9.58 -5.03
N VAL A 79 -6.67 10.41 -4.74
CA VAL A 79 -8.09 10.08 -4.92
C VAL A 79 -8.42 9.83 -6.39
N ASP A 80 -7.92 10.67 -7.29
CA ASP A 80 -8.05 10.49 -8.73
C ASP A 80 -7.42 9.17 -9.18
N PHE A 81 -6.20 8.87 -8.72
CA PHE A 81 -5.56 7.59 -8.98
C PHE A 81 -6.39 6.41 -8.47
N LEU A 82 -6.94 6.50 -7.26
CA LEU A 82 -7.81 5.46 -6.71
C LEU A 82 -9.12 5.30 -7.50
N GLY A 83 -9.65 6.37 -8.07
CA GLY A 83 -10.82 6.34 -8.96
C GLY A 83 -10.56 5.65 -10.31
N THR A 84 -9.30 5.47 -10.70
CA THR A 84 -8.92 4.77 -11.94
C THR A 84 -8.68 3.26 -11.79
N LEU A 85 -8.70 2.74 -10.55
CA LEU A 85 -8.48 1.33 -10.22
C LEU A 85 -9.78 0.51 -10.20
#